data_AF-A0A349EMU6-F1
#
_entry.id   AF-A0A349EMU6-F1
#
_cell.length_a   1.000
_cell.length_b   1.000
_cell.length_c   1.000
_cell.angle_alpha   90.00
_cell.angle_beta   90.00
_cell.angle_gamma   90.00
#
_symmetry.space_group_name_H-M   'P 1'
#
loop_
_entity.id
_entity.type
_entity.pdbx_description
1 polymer ?
#
loop_
_entity_poly.entity_id
_entity_poly.type
_entity_poly.pdbx_seq_one_letter_code
_entity_poly.pdbx_strand_id
1 'polypeptide(L)'
;MDPDYGLVEVAAYTEEIKTDIDGTELKNAFHDLEGKLEKQFGKGEFSDYIDFLFTDRTEKDPWMMSLADGGRIFSTDWKSSDKKPFPKGIYKVRLSGIGRDEGHGILVLTYVGNYSFLADDPALKEKLKNIAP
;
A
#
# COMPACT_ATOMS: atom_id res chain seq x y z
N MET A 1 19.26 0.92 -19.97
CA MET A 1 18.99 -0.52 -20.10
C MET A 1 17.95 -0.84 -19.06
N ASP A 2 16.74 -1.21 -19.49
CA ASP A 2 15.80 -1.87 -18.58
C ASP A 2 16.38 -3.25 -18.25
N PRO A 3 16.31 -3.71 -17.00
CA PRO A 3 16.78 -5.04 -16.64
C PRO A 3 15.85 -6.10 -17.25
N ASP A 4 16.38 -7.04 -18.05
CA ASP A 4 15.60 -8.16 -18.62
C ASP A 4 15.27 -9.26 -17.57
N TYR A 5 15.71 -9.07 -16.33
CA TYR A 5 15.56 -10.01 -15.22
C TYR A 5 15.69 -9.28 -13.87
N GLY A 6 14.96 -9.74 -12.84
CA GLY A 6 15.07 -9.23 -11.48
C GLY A 6 13.73 -9.02 -10.78
N LEU A 7 13.79 -8.61 -9.50
CA LEU A 7 12.61 -8.18 -8.75
C LEU A 7 12.30 -6.72 -9.08
N VAL A 8 11.04 -6.43 -9.29
CA VAL A 8 10.54 -5.08 -9.49
C VAL A 8 9.43 -4.77 -8.48
N GLU A 9 9.37 -3.49 -8.12
CA GLU A 9 8.30 -2.92 -7.35
C GLU A 9 7.61 -1.84 -8.18
N VAL A 10 6.28 -1.92 -8.22
CA VAL A 10 5.43 -0.93 -8.88
C VAL A 10 4.54 -0.32 -7.82
N ALA A 11 4.64 0.99 -7.62
CA ALA A 11 3.82 1.73 -6.68
C ALA A 11 2.87 2.68 -7.41
N ALA A 12 1.62 2.67 -7.01
CA ALA A 12 0.62 3.67 -7.36
C ALA A 12 0.27 4.49 -6.11
N TYR A 13 0.10 5.80 -6.29
CA TYR A 13 -0.13 6.76 -5.21
C TYR A 13 -1.45 7.46 -5.46
N THR A 14 -2.24 7.69 -4.42
CA THR A 14 -3.37 8.61 -4.51
C THR A 14 -2.89 10.06 -4.53
N GLU A 15 -3.79 10.97 -4.89
CA GLU A 15 -3.69 12.36 -4.45
C GLU A 15 -3.69 12.43 -2.91
N GLU A 16 -3.38 13.62 -2.40
CA GLU A 16 -3.41 13.90 -0.97
C GLU A 16 -4.84 13.82 -0.41
N ILE A 17 -4.98 13.11 0.70
CA ILE A 17 -6.23 12.95 1.44
C ILE A 17 -6.14 13.84 2.66
N LYS A 18 -6.97 14.88 2.67
CA LYS A 18 -7.18 15.70 3.86
C LYS A 18 -7.99 14.92 4.88
N THR A 19 -7.56 14.94 6.14
CA THR A 19 -8.11 14.15 7.23
C THR A 19 -8.06 14.90 8.56
N ASP A 20 -8.78 14.41 9.56
CA ASP A 20 -8.56 14.82 10.96
C ASP A 20 -7.31 14.17 11.60
N ILE A 21 -6.98 14.60 12.82
CA ILE A 21 -5.82 14.13 13.58
C ILE A 21 -5.86 12.62 13.89
N ASP A 22 -7.05 12.04 13.88
CA ASP A 22 -7.30 10.61 14.11
C ASP A 22 -7.24 9.80 12.80
N GLY A 23 -7.06 10.46 11.65
CA GLY A 23 -6.91 9.83 10.35
C GLY A 23 -8.23 9.31 9.77
N THR A 24 -9.39 9.84 10.18
CA THR A 24 -10.71 9.30 9.84
C THR A 24 -10.90 9.14 8.32
N GLU A 25 -10.66 10.19 7.53
CA GLU A 25 -10.83 10.15 6.07
C GLU A 25 -9.82 9.21 5.40
N LEU A 26 -8.57 9.19 5.88
CA LEU A 26 -7.54 8.30 5.37
C LEU A 26 -7.89 6.82 5.61
N LYS A 27 -8.37 6.49 6.82
CA LYS A 27 -8.81 5.13 7.19
C LYS A 27 -10.02 4.69 6.36
N ASN A 28 -10.98 5.57 6.16
CA ASN A 28 -12.15 5.27 5.33
C ASN A 28 -11.73 4.98 3.88
N ALA A 29 -10.90 5.84 3.29
CA ALA A 29 -10.37 5.62 1.93
C ALA A 29 -9.55 4.33 1.83
N PHE A 30 -8.75 4.02 2.87
CA PHE A 30 -7.98 2.80 2.96
C PHE A 30 -8.89 1.56 2.94
N HIS A 31 -9.87 1.49 3.84
CA HIS A 31 -10.75 0.32 3.95
C HIS A 31 -11.68 0.16 2.75
N ASP A 32 -12.07 1.27 2.10
CA ASP A 32 -12.80 1.23 0.83
C ASP A 32 -11.98 0.60 -0.30
N LEU A 33 -10.68 0.93 -0.38
CA LEU A 33 -9.77 0.35 -1.38
C LEU A 33 -9.39 -1.08 -1.02
N GLU A 34 -9.13 -1.36 0.26
CA GLU A 34 -8.90 -2.71 0.79
C GLU A 34 -10.06 -3.64 0.42
N GLY A 35 -11.30 -3.26 0.69
CA GLY A 35 -12.47 -4.09 0.36
C GLY A 35 -12.63 -4.35 -1.14
N LYS A 36 -12.14 -3.46 -2.01
CA LYS A 36 -12.05 -3.71 -3.47
C LYS A 36 -10.95 -4.72 -3.80
N LEU A 37 -9.78 -4.58 -3.18
CA LEU A 37 -8.64 -5.49 -3.36
C LEU A 37 -8.94 -6.89 -2.81
N GLU A 38 -9.69 -7.01 -1.72
CA GLU A 38 -10.09 -8.31 -1.15
C GLU A 38 -10.95 -9.13 -2.10
N LYS A 39 -11.77 -8.49 -2.95
CA LYS A 39 -12.54 -9.19 -3.99
C LYS A 39 -11.63 -9.82 -5.05
N GLN A 40 -10.45 -9.24 -5.27
CA GLN A 40 -9.48 -9.71 -6.26
C GLN A 40 -8.46 -10.70 -5.68
N PHE A 41 -7.89 -10.39 -4.52
CA PHE A 41 -6.78 -11.14 -3.92
C PHE A 41 -7.22 -12.02 -2.74
N GLY A 42 -8.46 -11.89 -2.26
CA GLY A 42 -8.96 -12.49 -1.02
C GLY A 42 -8.60 -11.67 0.21
N LYS A 43 -8.88 -12.21 1.39
CA LYS A 43 -8.58 -11.55 2.67
C LYS A 43 -7.07 -11.32 2.82
N GLY A 44 -6.68 -10.09 3.11
CA GLY A 44 -5.30 -9.70 3.36
C GLY A 44 -4.91 -9.81 4.83
N GLU A 45 -3.62 -9.69 5.12
CA GLU A 45 -3.06 -9.53 6.46
C GLU A 45 -3.02 -8.04 6.80
N PHE A 46 -4.03 -7.55 7.53
CA PHE A 46 -4.11 -6.16 8.00
C PHE A 46 -3.21 -5.92 9.22
N SER A 47 -2.60 -4.75 9.28
CA SER A 47 -1.75 -4.27 10.37
C SER A 47 -2.01 -2.80 10.65
N ASP A 48 -2.36 -2.49 11.90
CA ASP A 48 -2.41 -1.13 12.46
C ASP A 48 -1.79 -1.18 13.87
N TYR A 49 -0.53 -0.78 14.00
CA TYR A 49 0.18 -0.78 15.28
C TYR A 49 1.35 0.20 15.29
N ILE A 50 1.73 0.66 16.48
CA ILE A 50 2.99 1.39 16.69
C ILE A 50 4.17 0.42 16.68
N ASP A 51 5.13 0.63 15.78
CA ASP A 51 6.40 -0.08 15.78
C ASP A 51 7.40 0.63 16.69
N PHE A 52 7.42 0.19 17.95
CA PHE A 52 8.30 0.72 19.00
C PHE A 52 9.81 0.57 18.71
N LEU A 53 10.20 -0.13 17.64
CA LEU A 53 11.59 -0.18 17.20
C LEU A 53 12.02 1.11 16.46
N PHE A 54 11.07 1.88 15.94
CA PHE A 54 11.34 3.03 15.09
C PHE A 54 10.81 4.36 15.67
N THR A 55 10.10 4.33 16.79
CA THR A 55 9.52 5.53 17.41
C THR A 55 9.43 5.40 18.94
N ASP A 56 9.43 6.55 19.63
CA ASP A 56 9.10 6.67 21.06
C ASP A 56 7.61 6.95 21.31
N ARG A 57 6.81 7.01 20.24
CA ARG A 57 5.36 7.20 20.34
C ARG A 57 4.64 6.03 20.99
N THR A 58 3.44 6.33 21.41
CA THR A 58 2.51 5.46 22.11
C THR A 58 1.13 5.51 21.47
N GLU A 59 0.26 4.59 21.85
CA GLU A 59 -1.15 4.60 21.43
C GLU A 59 -1.95 5.82 21.94
N LYS A 60 -1.36 6.65 22.81
CA LYS A 60 -1.97 7.91 23.26
C LYS A 60 -1.61 9.10 22.36
N ASP A 61 -0.57 8.96 21.55
CA ASP A 61 -0.15 10.02 20.64
C ASP A 61 -1.11 10.11 19.45
N PRO A 62 -1.26 11.30 18.85
CA PRO A 62 -2.22 11.48 17.77
C PRO A 62 -1.90 10.57 16.58
N TRP A 63 -2.93 9.88 16.07
CA TRP A 63 -2.77 8.78 15.11
C TRP A 63 -2.03 9.21 13.85
N MET A 64 -2.40 10.35 13.26
CA MET A 64 -1.76 10.88 12.06
C MET A 64 -0.30 11.28 12.29
N MET A 65 0.03 11.78 13.47
CA MET A 65 1.42 12.14 13.78
C MET A 65 2.29 10.90 13.93
N SER A 66 1.77 9.83 14.51
CA SER A 66 2.44 8.53 14.57
C SER A 66 2.57 7.88 13.20
N LEU A 67 1.65 8.14 12.28
CA LEU A 67 1.79 7.66 10.91
C LEU A 67 2.81 8.48 10.12
N ALA A 68 2.82 9.80 10.30
CA ALA A 68 3.65 10.73 9.53
C ALA A 68 5.15 10.61 9.83
N ASP A 69 5.52 10.23 11.05
CA ASP A 69 6.92 9.98 11.40
C ASP A 69 7.39 8.55 11.13
N GLY A 70 6.52 7.71 10.57
CA GLY A 70 6.80 6.30 10.28
C GLY A 70 6.78 5.39 11.51
N GLY A 71 6.35 5.91 12.67
CA GLY A 71 6.25 5.13 13.90
C GLY A 71 5.06 4.17 13.93
N ARG A 72 4.02 4.43 13.15
CA ARG A 72 2.83 3.59 12.99
C ARG A 72 2.85 2.86 11.67
N ILE A 73 2.66 1.54 11.71
CA ILE A 73 2.41 0.73 10.52
C ILE A 73 0.91 0.69 10.29
N PHE A 74 0.46 1.14 9.12
CA PHE A 74 -0.93 1.04 8.68
C PHE A 74 -0.99 0.46 7.26
N SER A 75 -1.19 -0.85 7.15
CA SER A 75 -1.12 -1.55 5.87
C SER A 75 -1.85 -2.88 5.83
N THR A 76 -2.18 -3.33 4.62
CA THR A 76 -2.67 -4.68 4.33
C THR A 76 -1.77 -5.35 3.31
N ASP A 77 -1.30 -6.55 3.65
CA ASP A 77 -0.44 -7.37 2.81
C ASP A 77 -1.20 -8.57 2.23
N TRP A 78 -1.08 -8.76 0.91
CA TRP A 78 -1.48 -9.99 0.24
C TRP A 78 -0.24 -10.68 -0.32
N LYS A 79 -0.05 -11.94 0.03
CA LYS A 79 1.09 -12.75 -0.42
C LYS A 79 0.60 -13.87 -1.33
N SER A 80 1.28 -14.03 -2.46
CA SER A 80 1.09 -15.20 -3.32
C SER A 80 1.52 -16.45 -2.55
N SER A 81 0.75 -17.54 -2.67
CA SER A 81 1.08 -18.82 -2.04
C SER A 81 0.74 -19.97 -2.97
N ASP A 82 1.29 -21.16 -2.71
CA ASP A 82 1.01 -22.35 -3.53
C ASP A 82 -0.48 -22.70 -3.58
N LYS A 83 -1.23 -22.36 -2.51
CA LYS A 83 -2.67 -22.60 -2.41
C LYS A 83 -3.51 -21.56 -3.13
N LYS A 84 -2.97 -20.35 -3.33
CA LYS A 84 -3.64 -19.24 -4.01
C LYS A 84 -2.58 -18.38 -4.73
N PRO A 85 -2.05 -18.86 -5.86
CA PRO A 85 -1.02 -18.15 -6.58
C PRO A 85 -1.61 -16.90 -7.21
N PHE A 86 -0.90 -15.78 -7.11
CA PHE A 86 -1.24 -14.61 -7.91
C PHE A 86 -0.94 -14.84 -9.39
N PRO A 87 -1.71 -14.21 -10.29
CA PRO A 87 -1.38 -14.23 -11.71
C PRO A 87 0.01 -13.62 -11.95
N LYS A 88 0.72 -14.15 -12.94
CA LYS A 88 1.84 -13.47 -13.63
C LYS A 88 3.08 -13.13 -12.77
N GLY A 89 3.53 -13.99 -11.85
CA GLY A 89 4.83 -13.79 -11.18
C GLY A 89 4.89 -12.63 -10.18
N ILE A 90 3.72 -12.13 -9.76
CA ILE A 90 3.58 -11.24 -8.61
C ILE A 90 3.69 -12.08 -7.33
N TYR A 91 4.51 -11.61 -6.39
CA TYR A 91 4.74 -12.26 -5.11
C TYR A 91 3.96 -11.61 -3.98
N LYS A 92 3.78 -10.30 -4.07
CA LYS A 92 3.18 -9.51 -3.00
C LYS A 92 2.41 -8.32 -3.57
N VAL A 93 1.26 -8.05 -2.97
CA VAL A 93 0.53 -6.79 -3.10
C VAL A 93 0.45 -6.19 -1.71
N ARG A 94 0.66 -4.89 -1.59
CA ARG A 94 0.57 -4.15 -0.32
C ARG A 94 -0.22 -2.87 -0.54
N LEU A 95 -1.20 -2.62 0.31
CA LEU A 95 -1.82 -1.31 0.46
C LEU A 95 -1.30 -0.69 1.76
N SER A 96 -0.79 0.53 1.71
CA SER A 96 -0.29 1.26 2.87
C SER A 96 -0.90 2.64 2.94
N GLY A 97 -1.28 3.10 4.13
CA GLY A 97 -1.47 4.53 4.37
C GLY A 97 -0.17 5.15 4.86
N ILE A 98 0.11 6.36 4.38
CA ILE A 98 1.28 7.14 4.78
C ILE A 98 0.79 8.52 5.22
N GLY A 99 1.21 8.95 6.40
CA GLY A 99 0.96 10.30 6.91
C GLY A 99 2.00 11.27 6.35
N ARG A 100 1.59 12.51 6.09
CA ARG A 100 2.52 13.61 5.76
C ARG A 100 2.64 14.56 6.94
N ASP A 101 1.52 14.85 7.59
CA ASP A 101 1.41 15.66 8.79
C ASP A 101 0.13 15.27 9.56
N GLU A 102 -0.28 16.08 10.53
CA GLU A 102 -1.46 15.84 11.36
C GLU A 102 -2.81 15.85 10.61
N GLY A 103 -2.86 16.40 9.39
CA GLY A 103 -4.11 16.59 8.64
C GLY A 103 -4.08 16.06 7.20
N HIS A 104 -2.96 15.46 6.76
CA HIS A 104 -2.81 14.98 5.39
C HIS A 104 -2.11 13.63 5.33
N GLY A 105 -2.62 12.76 4.45
CA GLY A 105 -2.00 11.47 4.14
C GLY A 105 -2.22 11.06 2.69
N ILE A 106 -1.63 9.92 2.31
CA ILE A 106 -1.80 9.30 1.00
C ILE A 106 -1.95 7.79 1.17
N LEU A 107 -2.54 7.14 0.16
CA LEU A 107 -2.51 5.69 0.04
C LEU A 107 -1.49 5.29 -1.03
N VAL A 108 -0.77 4.21 -0.75
CA VAL A 108 0.20 3.62 -1.68
C VAL A 108 -0.17 2.16 -1.90
N LEU A 109 -0.42 1.82 -3.16
CA LEU A 109 -0.64 0.44 -3.60
C LEU A 109 0.60 -0.06 -4.32
N THR A 110 1.25 -1.07 -3.75
CA THR A 110 2.51 -1.62 -4.21
C THR A 110 2.35 -3.05 -4.70
N TYR A 111 2.88 -3.35 -5.88
CA TYR A 111 3.01 -4.70 -6.44
C TYR A 111 4.48 -5.08 -6.53
N VAL A 112 4.86 -6.22 -5.95
CA VAL A 112 6.22 -6.77 -6.00
C VAL A 112 6.21 -8.10 -6.73
N GLY A 113 7.10 -8.27 -7.69
CA GLY A 113 7.17 -9.47 -8.53
C GLY A 113 8.42 -9.52 -9.41
N ASN A 114 8.49 -10.51 -10.30
CA ASN A 114 9.55 -10.57 -11.32
C ASN A 114 9.33 -9.56 -12.45
N TYR A 115 10.39 -9.01 -13.01
CA TYR A 115 10.35 -8.07 -14.15
C TYR A 115 9.43 -8.54 -15.31
N SER A 116 9.34 -9.86 -15.56
CA SER A 116 8.46 -10.42 -16.59
C SER A 116 6.97 -10.05 -16.42
N PHE A 117 6.48 -9.77 -15.21
CA PHE A 117 5.09 -9.33 -15.02
C PHE A 117 4.81 -7.95 -15.62
N LEU A 118 5.83 -7.11 -15.73
CA LEU A 118 5.77 -5.80 -16.40
C LEU A 118 5.96 -5.90 -17.91
N ALA A 119 6.74 -6.88 -18.37
CA ALA A 119 7.11 -7.03 -19.77
C ALA A 119 5.95 -7.55 -20.65
N ASP A 120 5.08 -8.38 -20.09
CA ASP A 120 4.03 -9.11 -20.84
C ASP A 120 2.69 -8.36 -20.95
N ASP A 121 2.55 -7.14 -20.41
CA ASP A 121 1.29 -6.40 -20.44
C ASP A 121 1.48 -4.89 -20.71
N PRO A 122 1.56 -4.48 -22.00
CA PRO A 122 1.65 -3.08 -22.40
C PRO A 122 0.50 -2.22 -21.86
N ALA A 123 -0.68 -2.82 -21.65
CA ALA A 123 -1.84 -2.14 -21.09
C ALA A 123 -1.70 -1.89 -19.58
N LEU A 124 -0.93 -2.72 -18.85
CA LEU A 124 -0.59 -2.44 -17.45
C LEU A 124 0.37 -1.26 -17.34
N LYS A 125 1.40 -1.18 -18.20
CA LYS A 125 2.28 0.00 -18.29
C LYS A 125 1.50 1.28 -18.57
N GLU A 126 0.47 1.20 -19.41
CA GLU A 126 -0.38 2.35 -19.74
C GLU A 126 -1.41 2.67 -18.64
N LYS A 127 -2.00 1.66 -17.98
CA LYS A 127 -2.92 1.87 -16.84
C LYS A 127 -2.20 2.45 -15.64
N LEU A 128 -0.99 2.00 -15.33
CA LEU A 128 -0.18 2.53 -14.21
C LEU A 128 0.16 4.02 -14.37
N LYS A 129 0.31 4.52 -15.61
CA LYS A 129 0.45 5.96 -15.86
C LYS A 129 -0.80 6.78 -15.50
N ASN A 130 -1.95 6.12 -15.40
CA ASN A 130 -3.27 6.74 -15.24
C ASN A 130 -3.96 6.40 -13.90
N ILE A 131 -3.23 5.89 -12.90
CA ILE A 131 -3.78 5.61 -11.55
C ILE A 131 -3.61 6.82 -10.60
N ALA A 132 -3.06 7.94 -11.08
CA ALA A 132 -3.24 9.22 -10.41
C ALA A 132 -4.57 9.85 -10.89
N PRO A 133 -5.54 10.13 -9.99
CA PRO A 133 -6.50 11.21 -10.25
C PRO A 133 -5.75 12.52 -10.50
#